data_AF-A0A9X1SP47-F1
#
_entry.id   AF-A0A9X1SP47-F1
#
_cell.length_a   1.000
_cell.length_b   1.000
_cell.length_c   1.000
_cell.angle_alpha   90.00
_cell.angle_beta   90.00
_cell.angle_gamma   90.00
#
_symmetry.space_group_name_H-M   'P 1'
#
loop_
_entity.id
_entity.type
_entity.pdbx_description
1 polymer ?
#
loop_
_entity_poly.entity_id
_entity_poly.type
_entity_poly.pdbx_seq_one_letter_code
_entity_poly.pdbx_strand_id
1 'polypeptide(L)'
;MSKNASLLVNSGSSTSQVISLNAQKTIKIKIQPGSKYVLKNEDDNFAPENITLQRNGDNLNVILEGDSTPAIVIEDYYATGNDQTLLGMAEDGQLYAYMVTDG
;
A
#
# COMPACT_ATOMS: atom_id res chain seq x y z
N MET A 1 9.65 10.37 -13.86
CA MET A 1 8.28 10.81 -13.54
C MET A 1 7.88 10.06 -12.30
N SER A 2 7.28 10.71 -11.30
CA SER A 2 6.70 9.98 -10.16
C SER A 2 5.61 9.04 -10.68
N LYS A 3 5.66 7.78 -10.26
CA LYS A 3 4.65 6.79 -10.62
C LYS A 3 3.39 7.10 -9.83
N ASN A 4 2.22 6.94 -10.47
CA ASN A 4 0.96 6.99 -9.75
C ASN A 4 0.49 5.57 -9.45
N ALA A 5 -0.06 5.38 -8.27
CA ALA A 5 -0.57 4.11 -7.82
C ALA A 5 -1.96 4.29 -7.20
N SER A 6 -2.59 3.19 -6.85
CA SER A 6 -3.86 3.13 -6.14
C SER A 6 -3.79 2.05 -5.08
N LEU A 7 -4.31 2.34 -3.90
CA LEU A 7 -4.52 1.36 -2.85
C LEU A 7 -6.01 0.98 -2.81
N LEU A 8 -6.28 -0.28 -3.13
CA LEU A 8 -7.59 -0.88 -2.94
C LEU A 8 -7.71 -1.38 -1.50
N VAL A 9 -8.70 -0.88 -0.77
CA VAL A 9 -9.06 -1.32 0.57
C VAL A 9 -10.39 -2.07 0.49
N ASN A 10 -10.34 -3.38 0.70
CA ASN A 10 -11.52 -4.23 0.72
C ASN A 10 -11.79 -4.69 2.16
N SER A 11 -12.74 -4.03 2.82
CA SER A 11 -13.08 -4.27 4.22
C SER A 11 -14.06 -5.44 4.44
N GLY A 12 -14.23 -6.33 3.46
CA GLY A 12 -15.19 -7.45 3.52
C GLY A 12 -16.66 -7.05 3.32
N SER A 13 -16.95 -5.77 3.11
CA SER A 13 -18.24 -5.23 2.67
C SER A 13 -18.33 -5.20 1.14
N SER A 14 -19.54 -5.12 0.57
CA SER A 14 -19.80 -5.10 -0.87
C SER A 14 -19.13 -3.95 -1.64
N THR A 15 -18.57 -2.96 -0.94
CA THR A 15 -17.88 -1.80 -1.53
C THR A 15 -16.40 -1.80 -1.14
N SER A 16 -15.51 -1.91 -2.13
CA SER A 16 -14.09 -1.62 -1.95
C SER A 16 -13.82 -0.12 -2.12
N GLN A 17 -12.94 0.44 -1.29
CA GLN A 17 -12.47 1.82 -1.43
C GLN A 17 -11.21 1.85 -2.29
N VAL A 18 -11.11 2.78 -3.22
CA VAL A 18 -9.90 3.03 -4.02
C VAL A 18 -9.31 4.37 -3.61
N ILE A 19 -8.03 4.38 -3.26
CA ILE A 19 -7.30 5.57 -2.85
C ILE A 19 -6.19 5.82 -3.88
N SER A 20 -6.29 6.88 -4.68
CA SER A 20 -5.23 7.29 -5.60
C SER A 20 -4.02 7.84 -4.83
N LEU A 21 -2.84 7.38 -5.20
CA LEU A 21 -1.57 7.64 -4.56
C LEU A 21 -0.61 8.32 -5.53
N ASN A 22 0.00 9.41 -5.09
CA ASN A 22 1.11 10.07 -5.76
C ASN A 22 2.02 10.71 -4.71
N ALA A 23 3.26 11.00 -5.07
CA ALA A 23 4.23 11.59 -4.14
C ALA A 23 4.01 13.08 -3.83
N GLN A 24 3.10 13.76 -4.54
CA GLN A 24 2.79 15.17 -4.30
C GLN A 24 1.95 15.37 -3.02
N LYS A 25 1.20 14.34 -2.60
CA LYS A 25 0.36 14.38 -1.42
C LYS A 25 0.40 13.06 -0.66
N THR A 26 1.05 13.08 0.50
CA THR A 26 0.97 11.97 1.45
C THR A 26 -0.44 11.83 2.01
N ILE A 27 -1.05 10.68 1.77
CA ILE A 27 -2.34 10.30 2.36
C ILE A 27 -2.08 9.52 3.65
N LYS A 28 -2.92 9.71 4.66
CA LYS A 28 -2.89 8.92 5.89
C LYS A 28 -4.18 8.15 6.03
N ILE A 29 -4.07 6.86 6.33
CA ILE A 29 -5.22 6.01 6.65
C ILE A 29 -4.90 5.19 7.90
N LYS A 30 -5.92 4.84 8.66
CA LYS A 30 -5.77 3.86 9.75
C LYS A 30 -6.01 2.45 9.22
N ILE A 31 -5.18 1.50 9.66
CA ILE A 31 -5.41 0.08 9.35
C ILE A 31 -6.79 -0.36 9.88
N GLN A 32 -7.48 -1.19 9.10
CA GLN A 32 -8.81 -1.70 9.38
C GLN A 32 -8.71 -3.23 9.54
N PRO A 33 -9.06 -3.78 10.71
CA PRO A 33 -9.05 -5.23 10.93
C PRO A 33 -9.91 -5.97 9.90
N GLY A 34 -9.39 -7.09 9.39
CA GLY A 34 -10.07 -7.92 8.38
C GLY A 34 -10.13 -7.33 6.97
N SER A 35 -9.49 -6.18 6.73
CA SER A 35 -9.47 -5.54 5.42
C SER A 35 -8.27 -5.96 4.57
N LYS A 36 -8.51 -6.27 3.29
CA LYS A 36 -7.44 -6.54 2.33
C LYS A 36 -6.95 -5.25 1.69
N TYR A 37 -5.63 -5.08 1.66
CA TYR A 37 -4.96 -3.92 1.09
C TYR A 37 -4.18 -4.35 -0.14
N VAL A 38 -4.58 -3.88 -1.33
CA VAL A 38 -3.94 -4.26 -2.60
C VAL A 38 -3.45 -3.01 -3.33
N LEU A 39 -2.14 -2.94 -3.56
CA LEU A 39 -1.47 -1.88 -4.30
C LEU A 39 -1.45 -2.21 -5.80
N LYS A 40 -1.77 -1.19 -6.61
CA LYS A 40 -1.77 -1.26 -8.08
C LYS A 40 -1.23 0.04 -8.67
N ASN A 41 -0.59 -0.02 -9.83
CA ASN A 41 -0.35 1.14 -10.68
C ASN A 41 -1.69 1.60 -11.25
N GLU A 42 -1.81 2.91 -11.51
CA GLU A 42 -2.98 3.44 -12.24
C GLU A 42 -2.96 3.06 -13.72
N ASP A 43 -1.78 2.75 -14.28
CA ASP A 43 -1.60 2.53 -15.72
C ASP A 43 -1.98 1.10 -16.17
N ASP A 44 -1.67 0.06 -15.38
CA ASP A 44 -1.73 -1.34 -15.83
C ASP A 44 -2.38 -2.35 -14.87
N ASN A 45 -3.06 -1.90 -13.81
CA ASN A 45 -3.68 -2.74 -12.77
C ASN A 45 -2.73 -3.69 -12.01
N PHE A 46 -1.46 -3.79 -12.40
CA PHE A 46 -0.44 -4.55 -11.70
C PHE A 46 0.14 -3.74 -10.56
N ALA A 47 0.80 -4.37 -9.61
CA ALA A 47 1.47 -3.67 -8.54
C ALA A 47 2.68 -2.89 -9.07
N PRO A 48 3.06 -1.76 -8.44
CA PRO A 48 4.31 -1.10 -8.77
C PRO A 48 5.50 -2.04 -8.57
N GLU A 49 6.38 -2.11 -9.58
CA GLU A 49 7.53 -3.01 -9.60
C GLU A 49 8.50 -2.72 -8.45
N ASN A 50 8.79 -1.43 -8.22
CA ASN A 50 9.63 -1.00 -7.11
C ASN A 50 8.85 -0.08 -6.17
N ILE A 51 8.83 -0.43 -4.89
CA ILE A 51 8.39 0.45 -3.81
C ILE A 51 9.36 0.30 -2.65
N THR A 52 9.41 1.33 -1.80
CA THR A 52 10.07 1.21 -0.50
C THR A 52 9.01 1.16 0.59
N LEU A 53 9.03 0.07 1.37
CA LEU A 53 8.28 -0.04 2.60
C LEU A 53 9.18 0.37 3.76
N GLN A 54 8.77 1.39 4.51
CA GLN A 54 9.52 1.89 5.65
C GLN A 54 8.64 1.89 6.90
N ARG A 55 9.10 1.22 7.95
CA ARG A 55 8.48 1.29 9.27
C ARG A 55 8.83 2.62 9.96
N ASN A 56 7.82 3.29 10.50
CA ASN A 56 7.99 4.49 11.31
C ASN A 56 7.12 4.37 12.58
N GLY A 57 7.73 3.89 13.67
CA GLY A 57 6.99 3.51 14.87
C GLY A 57 6.02 2.35 14.58
N ASP A 58 4.73 2.56 14.83
CA ASP A 58 3.66 1.60 14.51
C ASP A 58 3.10 1.79 13.10
N ASN A 59 3.57 2.80 12.36
CA ASN A 59 3.06 3.12 11.03
C ASN A 59 3.92 2.47 9.93
N LEU A 60 3.28 2.17 8.80
CA LEU A 60 3.96 1.78 7.56
C LEU A 60 3.89 2.94 6.56
N ASN A 61 5.05 3.42 6.14
CA ASN A 61 5.20 4.36 5.03
C ASN A 61 5.39 3.56 3.73
N VAL A 62 4.64 3.91 2.69
CA VAL A 62 4.79 3.38 1.34
C VAL A 62 5.29 4.50 0.42
N ILE A 63 6.49 4.33 -0.11
CA ILE A 63 7.15 5.29 -0.99
C ILE A 63 7.22 4.66 -2.38
N LEU A 64 6.74 5.39 -3.39
CA LEU A 64 6.72 4.93 -4.78
C LEU A 64 8.11 5.09 -5.41
N GLU A 65 8.38 4.33 -6.47
CA GLU A 65 9.66 4.37 -7.18
C GLU A 65 10.04 5.80 -7.60
N GLY A 66 11.27 6.19 -7.27
CA GLY A 66 11.83 7.49 -7.66
C GLY A 66 11.40 8.66 -6.78
N ASP A 67 10.55 8.42 -5.77
CA ASP A 67 10.12 9.41 -4.81
C ASP A 67 10.86 9.27 -3.47
N SER A 68 10.91 10.36 -2.70
CA SER A 68 11.53 10.39 -1.35
C SER A 68 10.50 10.63 -0.24
N THR A 69 9.28 11.00 -0.61
CA THR A 69 8.16 11.23 0.29
C THR A 69 7.17 10.06 0.22
N PRO A 70 6.57 9.64 1.34
CA PRO A 70 5.54 8.61 1.31
C PRO A 70 4.33 9.08 0.50
N ALA A 71 3.85 8.26 -0.41
CA ALA A 71 2.56 8.49 -1.06
C ALA A 71 1.41 8.14 -0.11
N ILE A 72 1.61 7.14 0.75
CA ILE A 72 0.67 6.79 1.82
C ILE A 72 1.39 6.38 3.10
N VAL A 73 0.78 6.74 4.23
CA VAL A 73 1.10 6.24 5.56
C VAL A 73 -0.10 5.44 6.06
N ILE A 74 0.12 4.16 6.35
CA ILE A 74 -0.85 3.28 6.98
C ILE A 74 -0.55 3.29 8.47
N GLU A 75 -1.41 3.97 9.23
CA GLU A 75 -1.29 4.15 10.67
C GLU A 75 -1.65 2.86 11.41
N ASP A 76 -0.93 2.60 12.50
CA ASP A 76 -1.07 1.41 13.36
C ASP A 76 -0.84 0.07 12.63
N TYR A 77 -0.18 0.07 11.47
CA TYR A 77 0.12 -1.13 10.68
C TYR A 77 0.89 -2.21 11.48
N TYR A 78 1.80 -1.80 12.36
CA TYR A 78 2.56 -2.73 13.21
C TYR A 78 2.03 -2.82 14.64
N ALA A 79 0.86 -2.23 14.92
CA ALA A 79 0.25 -2.32 16.23
C ALA A 79 -0.14 -3.78 16.55
N THR A 80 -0.04 -4.15 17.82
CA THR A 80 -0.30 -5.51 18.30
C THR A 80 -1.68 -6.02 17.86
N GLY A 81 -1.73 -7.22 17.28
CA GLY A 81 -2.97 -7.85 16.82
C GLY A 81 -3.38 -7.51 15.39
N ASN A 82 -2.54 -6.82 14.62
CA ASN A 82 -2.74 -6.69 13.18
C ASN A 82 -2.08 -7.85 12.41
N ASP A 83 -2.90 -8.62 11.69
CA ASP A 83 -2.45 -9.65 10.75
C ASP A 83 -2.59 -9.22 9.27
N GLN A 84 -2.96 -7.96 9.01
CA GLN A 84 -3.17 -7.48 7.65
C GLN A 84 -1.84 -7.29 6.92
N THR A 85 -1.78 -7.77 5.68
CA THR A 85 -0.61 -7.68 4.81
C THR A 85 -0.88 -6.71 3.66
N LEU A 86 0.13 -5.93 3.27
CA LEU A 86 0.05 -5.13 2.04
C LEU A 86 0.32 -6.06 0.85
N LEU A 87 -0.62 -6.15 -0.08
CA LEU A 87 -0.55 -7.03 -1.24
C LEU A 87 -0.29 -6.25 -2.51
N GLY A 88 0.32 -6.87 -3.50
CA GLY A 88 0.44 -6.39 -4.89
C GLY A 88 -0.22 -7.36 -5.85
N MET A 89 -0.73 -6.87 -6.98
CA MET A 89 -1.21 -7.71 -8.09
C MET A 89 -0.08 -8.00 -9.08
N ALA A 90 0.32 -9.25 -9.25
CA ALA A 90 1.30 -9.64 -10.25
C ALA A 90 0.70 -9.67 -11.67
N GLU A 91 1.57 -9.75 -12.69
CA GLU A 91 1.18 -9.80 -14.10
C GLU A 91 0.27 -10.98 -14.46
N ASP A 92 0.41 -12.09 -13.74
CA ASP A 92 -0.42 -13.29 -13.88
C ASP A 92 -1.78 -13.18 -13.15
N GLY A 93 -2.04 -12.04 -12.51
CA GLY A 93 -3.25 -11.74 -11.76
C GLY A 93 -3.26 -12.28 -10.32
N GLN A 94 -2.19 -12.93 -9.86
CA GLN A 94 -2.08 -13.40 -8.48
C GLN A 94 -1.73 -12.25 -7.53
N LEU A 95 -2.13 -12.41 -6.26
CA LEU A 95 -1.74 -11.48 -5.21
C LEU A 95 -0.48 -11.98 -4.50
N TYR A 96 0.49 -11.10 -4.32
CA TYR A 96 1.69 -11.36 -3.55
C TYR A 96 1.81 -10.39 -2.37
N ALA A 97 2.46 -10.82 -1.29
CA ALA A 97 2.72 -9.95 -0.14
C ALA A 97 3.95 -9.08 -0.40
N TYR A 98 3.82 -7.77 -0.19
CA TYR A 98 5.00 -6.93 -0.04
C TYR A 98 5.64 -7.21 1.32
N MET A 99 6.88 -7.65 1.28
CA MET A 99 7.68 -7.82 2.47
C MET A 99 8.45 -6.54 2.72
N VAL A 100 8.59 -6.17 3.98
CA VAL A 100 9.52 -5.11 4.37
C VAL A 100 10.91 -5.66 4.12
N THR A 101 11.65 -5.08 3.19
CA THR A 101 13.10 -5.26 3.16
C THR A 101 13.65 -4.51 4.36
N ASP A 102 14.05 -5.27 5.37
CA ASP A 102 14.83 -4.75 6.50
C ASP A 102 15.99 -3.93 5.91
N GLY A 103 16.06 -2.66 6.32
CA GLY A 103 17.10 -1.72 5.88
C GLY A 103 18.32 -1.81 6.77
#